data_AF-A0A2A4MTV3-F1
#
_entry.id   AF-A0A2A4MTV3-F1
#
_cell.length_a   1.000
_cell.length_b   1.000
_cell.length_c   1.000
_cell.angle_alpha   90.00
_cell.angle_beta   90.00
_cell.angle_gamma   90.00
#
_symmetry.space_group_name_H-M   'P 1'
#
loop_
_entity.id
_entity.type
_entity.pdbx_description
1 polymer ?
#
loop_
_entity_poly.entity_id
_entity_poly.type
_entity_poly.pdbx_seq_one_letter_code
_entity_poly.pdbx_strand_id
1 'polypeptide(L)'
;MSQPKSRNHQQGNFLFADLIDQLNPKHPLLRLANQIDWSIFDDEFSPLYSHLGKPSKHIHLMVGLSILKHMENLSDEVLVQRWVQDPYYQ
;
A
#
# COMPACT_ATOMS: atom_id res chain seq x y z
N MET A 1 -7.72 -30.29 -36.20
CA MET A 1 -7.89 -28.91 -35.73
C MET A 1 -7.52 -28.88 -34.26
N SER A 2 -6.33 -28.37 -33.92
CA SER A 2 -5.80 -28.41 -32.55
C SER A 2 -6.11 -27.08 -31.87
N GLN A 3 -6.88 -27.10 -30.78
CA GLN A 3 -7.21 -25.89 -30.01
C GLN A 3 -5.97 -25.32 -29.30
N PRO A 4 -5.85 -23.99 -29.15
CA PRO A 4 -4.73 -23.39 -28.43
C PRO A 4 -4.88 -23.56 -26.92
N LYS A 5 -3.76 -23.89 -26.28
CA LYS A 5 -3.60 -24.10 -24.84
C LYS A 5 -3.89 -22.80 -24.08
N SER A 6 -4.71 -22.89 -23.02
CA SER A 6 -5.06 -21.76 -22.13
C SER A 6 -3.80 -21.07 -21.59
N ARG A 7 -3.73 -19.74 -21.73
CA ARG A 7 -2.63 -18.90 -21.23
C ARG A 7 -2.68 -18.88 -19.70
N ASN A 8 -1.67 -19.46 -19.08
CA ASN A 8 -1.51 -19.45 -17.63
C ASN A 8 -1.19 -18.02 -17.17
N HIS A 9 -2.13 -17.38 -16.45
CA HIS A 9 -2.05 -16.01 -15.94
C HIS A 9 -1.09 -15.85 -14.72
N GLN A 10 -0.33 -16.89 -14.37
CA GLN A 10 0.59 -16.88 -13.23
C GLN A 10 2.07 -16.63 -13.59
N GLN A 11 2.37 -16.25 -14.83
CA GLN A 11 3.71 -15.77 -15.16
C GLN A 11 3.86 -14.33 -14.64
N GLY A 12 4.12 -14.20 -13.33
CA GLY A 12 4.58 -12.95 -12.74
C GLY A 12 5.77 -12.43 -13.55
N ASN A 13 5.75 -11.14 -13.84
CA ASN A 13 6.76 -10.51 -14.66
C ASN A 13 8.11 -10.63 -13.91
N PHE A 14 8.97 -11.58 -14.27
CA PHE A 14 10.25 -11.83 -13.56
C PHE A 14 11.15 -10.58 -13.46
N LEU A 15 10.94 -9.61 -14.36
CA LEU A 15 11.64 -8.33 -14.40
C LEU A 15 11.06 -7.27 -13.43
N PHE A 16 9.85 -7.48 -12.92
CA PHE A 16 9.14 -6.58 -12.01
C PHE A 16 8.40 -7.43 -10.96
N ALA A 17 9.15 -7.96 -9.99
CA ALA A 17 8.54 -8.51 -8.79
C ALA A 17 7.80 -7.38 -8.05
N ASP A 18 6.61 -7.66 -7.52
CA ASP A 18 5.88 -6.68 -6.72
C ASP A 18 6.75 -6.22 -5.55
N LEU A 19 6.68 -4.92 -5.19
CA LEU A 19 7.55 -4.35 -4.15
C LEU A 19 7.45 -5.16 -2.84
N ILE A 20 6.24 -5.62 -2.51
CA ILE A 20 5.95 -6.46 -1.35
C ILE A 20 6.77 -7.76 -1.35
N ASP A 21 6.99 -8.38 -2.52
CA ASP A 21 7.74 -9.64 -2.64
C ASP A 21 9.24 -9.44 -2.35
N GLN A 22 9.74 -8.22 -2.45
CA GLN A 22 11.12 -7.85 -2.18
C GLN A 22 11.37 -7.49 -0.71
N LEU A 23 10.30 -7.24 0.06
CA LEU A 23 10.38 -6.85 1.46
C LEU A 23 10.54 -8.07 2.38
N ASN A 24 11.15 -7.86 3.55
CA ASN A 24 11.20 -8.90 4.57
C ASN A 24 9.80 -9.08 5.19
N PRO A 25 9.16 -10.26 5.06
CA PRO A 25 7.82 -10.48 5.59
C PRO A 25 7.74 -10.40 7.12
N LYS A 26 8.89 -10.52 7.81
CA LYS A 26 8.98 -10.42 9.26
C LYS A 26 9.15 -8.98 9.77
N HIS A 27 9.24 -8.00 8.88
CA HIS A 27 9.40 -6.60 9.27
C HIS A 27 8.21 -6.12 10.12
N PRO A 28 8.44 -5.41 11.25
CA PRO A 28 7.37 -5.00 12.16
C PRO A 28 6.25 -4.20 11.48
N LEU A 29 6.58 -3.28 10.57
CA LEU A 29 5.57 -2.48 9.86
C LEU A 29 4.70 -3.32 8.93
N LEU A 30 5.28 -4.31 8.23
CA LEU A 30 4.51 -5.18 7.35
C LEU A 30 3.61 -6.12 8.16
N ARG A 31 4.09 -6.60 9.31
CA ARG A 31 3.27 -7.37 10.25
C ARG A 31 2.12 -6.54 10.81
N LEU A 32 2.37 -5.27 11.15
CA LEU A 32 1.34 -4.35 11.61
C LEU A 32 0.29 -4.11 10.53
N ALA A 33 0.71 -3.80 9.30
CA ALA A 33 -0.20 -3.57 8.17
C ALA A 33 -1.11 -4.79 7.90
N ASN A 34 -0.59 -6.01 8.06
CA ASN A 34 -1.38 -7.24 7.91
C ASN A 34 -2.35 -7.52 9.08
N GLN A 35 -2.15 -6.89 10.23
CA GLN A 35 -3.02 -7.07 11.40
C GLN A 35 -4.14 -6.03 11.49
N ILE A 36 -4.00 -4.90 10.79
CA ILE A 36 -5.00 -3.85 10.76
C ILE A 36 -6.18 -4.30 9.88
N ASP A 37 -7.38 -4.20 10.44
CA ASP A 37 -8.60 -4.34 9.65
C ASP A 37 -8.87 -3.03 8.89
N TRP A 38 -8.43 -3.00 7.64
CA TRP A 38 -8.47 -1.80 6.82
C TRP A 38 -9.89 -1.41 6.38
N SER A 39 -10.84 -2.34 6.32
CA SER A 39 -12.20 -2.03 5.86
C SER A 39 -12.92 -1.06 6.76
N ILE A 40 -12.58 -1.03 8.05
CA ILE A 40 -13.12 -0.05 9.01
C ILE A 40 -12.80 1.38 8.54
N PHE A 41 -11.58 1.62 8.07
CA PHE A 41 -11.20 2.96 7.60
C PHE A 41 -11.82 3.28 6.24
N ASP A 42 -11.92 2.30 5.35
CA ASP A 42 -12.59 2.49 4.07
C ASP A 42 -14.06 2.85 4.29
N ASP A 43 -14.79 2.14 5.15
CA ASP A 43 -16.21 2.38 5.41
C ASP A 43 -16.44 3.76 6.08
N GLU A 44 -15.63 4.10 7.07
CA GLU A 44 -15.78 5.35 7.83
C GLU A 44 -15.31 6.58 7.03
N PHE A 45 -14.26 6.45 6.22
CA PHE A 45 -13.67 7.60 5.52
C PHE A 45 -14.10 7.75 4.06
N SER A 46 -14.63 6.70 3.41
CA SER A 46 -15.14 6.82 2.04
C SER A 46 -16.15 7.97 1.86
N PRO A 47 -17.11 8.22 2.78
CA PRO A 47 -18.05 9.34 2.66
C PRO A 47 -17.38 10.73 2.69
N LEU A 48 -16.17 10.82 3.24
CA LEU A 48 -15.41 12.07 3.33
C LEU A 48 -14.61 12.37 2.05
N TYR A 49 -14.53 11.42 1.13
CA TYR A 49 -13.75 11.53 -0.10
C TYR A 49 -14.66 11.95 -1.26
N SER A 50 -14.22 12.97 -2.02
CA SER A 50 -14.95 13.40 -3.21
C SER A 50 -14.83 12.35 -4.33
N HIS A 51 -15.97 12.01 -4.94
CA HIS A 51 -16.01 11.22 -6.18
C HIS A 51 -15.91 12.08 -7.45
N LEU A 52 -15.84 13.40 -7.30
CA LEU A 52 -15.76 14.36 -8.39
C LEU A 52 -14.37 15.00 -8.45
N GLY A 53 -13.87 15.20 -9.66
CA GLY A 53 -12.58 15.86 -9.91
C GLY A 53 -11.40 14.89 -9.98
N LYS A 54 -10.23 15.33 -9.52
CA LYS A 54 -9.02 14.50 -9.51
C LYS A 54 -9.21 13.35 -8.49
N PRO A 55 -8.87 12.10 -8.86
CA PRO A 55 -8.93 10.99 -7.92
C PRO A 55 -8.14 11.30 -6.65
N SER A 56 -8.83 11.15 -5.53
CA SER A 56 -8.21 11.22 -4.21
C SER A 56 -7.18 10.10 -4.05
N LYS A 57 -6.25 10.30 -3.13
CA LYS A 57 -5.32 9.24 -2.71
C LYS A 57 -6.10 8.09 -2.06
N HIS A 58 -5.52 6.88 -2.04
CA HIS A 58 -6.13 5.78 -1.31
C HIS A 58 -6.23 6.10 0.19
N ILE A 59 -7.34 5.73 0.82
CA ILE A 59 -7.58 5.94 2.26
C ILE A 59 -6.49 5.26 3.08
N HIS A 60 -6.12 4.01 2.73
CA HIS A 60 -5.06 3.26 3.40
C HIS A 60 -3.72 4.00 3.42
N LEU A 61 -3.37 4.70 2.32
CA LEU A 61 -2.15 5.49 2.26
C LEU A 61 -2.20 6.64 3.27
N MET A 62 -3.31 7.38 3.31
CA MET A 62 -3.45 8.54 4.20
C MET A 62 -3.45 8.11 5.68
N VAL A 63 -4.12 7.00 6.00
CA VAL A 63 -4.15 6.42 7.35
C VAL A 63 -2.79 5.86 7.74
N GLY A 64 -2.14 5.10 6.86
CA GLY A 64 -0.81 4.55 7.09
C GLY A 64 0.24 5.64 7.36
N LEU A 65 0.26 6.70 6.54
CA LEU A 65 1.10 7.87 6.77
C LEU A 65 0.82 8.54 8.13
N SER A 66 -0.45 8.65 8.53
CA SER A 66 -0.83 9.24 9.81
C SER A 66 -0.33 8.40 11.00
N ILE A 67 -0.42 7.07 10.91
CA ILE A 67 0.11 6.13 11.90
C ILE A 67 1.63 6.27 12.00
N LEU A 68 2.33 6.23 10.87
CA LEU A 68 3.79 6.33 10.80
C LEU A 68 4.30 7.66 11.37
N LYS A 69 3.64 8.76 11.02
CA LYS A 69 3.93 10.10 11.56
C LYS A 69 3.87 10.10 13.09
N HIS A 70 2.82 9.50 13.66
CA HIS A 70 2.62 9.48 15.10
C HIS A 70 3.58 8.53 15.83
N MET A 71 3.79 7.32 15.28
CA MET A 71 4.68 6.31 15.88
C MET A 71 6.13 6.80 16.00
N GLU A 72 6.61 7.55 15.02
CA GLU A 72 7.99 8.03 14.96
C GLU A 72 8.14 9.53 15.29
N ASN A 73 7.05 10.19 15.70
CA ASN A 73 7.00 11.61 16.02
C ASN A 73 7.62 12.51 14.92
N LEU A 74 7.21 12.27 13.66
CA LEU A 74 7.76 12.94 12.49
C LEU A 74 6.96 14.20 12.11
N SER A 75 7.63 15.17 11.48
CA SER A 75 6.95 16.22 10.73
C SER A 75 6.48 15.71 9.37
N ASP A 76 5.59 16.44 8.70
CA ASP A 76 5.09 16.06 7.37
C ASP A 76 6.20 16.06 6.33
N GLU A 77 7.13 17.02 6.40
CA GLU A 77 8.28 17.10 5.49
C GLU A 77 9.18 15.88 5.64
N VAL A 78 9.51 15.50 6.88
CA VAL A 78 10.38 14.35 7.16
C VAL A 78 9.69 13.04 6.77
N LEU A 79 8.39 12.92 7.04
CA LEU A 79 7.61 11.76 6.64
C LEU A 79 7.65 11.54 5.12
N VAL A 80 7.43 12.60 4.34
CA VAL A 80 7.48 12.52 2.88
C VAL A 80 8.88 12.13 2.40
N GLN A 81 9.95 12.66 3.00
CA GLN A 81 11.31 12.24 2.65
C GLN A 81 11.54 10.75 2.93
N ARG A 82 11.09 10.24 4.08
CA ARG A 82 11.23 8.81 4.42
C ARG A 82 10.39 7.92 3.52
N TRP A 83 9.16 8.31 3.19
CA TRP A 83 8.28 7.58 2.28
C TRP A 83 8.90 7.35 0.89
N VAL A 84 9.70 8.30 0.41
CA VAL A 84 10.43 8.17 -0.86
C VAL A 84 11.65 7.25 -0.72
N GLN A 85 12.31 7.23 0.44
CA GLN A 85 13.58 6.53 0.64
C GLN A 85 13.43 5.09 1.12
N ASP A 86 12.40 4.79 1.92
CA ASP A 86 12.23 3.51 2.59
C ASP A 86 10.95 2.81 2.09
N PRO A 87 11.09 1.65 1.43
CA PRO A 87 9.96 0.94 0.84
C PRO A 87 9.01 0.34 1.88
N TYR A 88 9.38 0.25 3.18
CA TYR A 88 8.45 -0.16 4.23
C TYR A 88 7.42 0.92 4.61
N TYR A 89 7.63 2.16 4.16
CA TYR A 89 6.66 3.25 4.32
C TYR A 89 5.66 3.32 3.15
N GLN A 90 5.85 2.54 2.07
CA GLN A 90 4.99 2.52 0.88
C GLN A 90 3.93 1.42 0.94
#